data_AF-A0A399T1F7-F1
#
_entry.id   AF-A0A399T1F7-F1
#
_cell.length_a   1.000
_cell.length_b   1.000
_cell.length_c   1.000
_cell.angle_alpha   90.00
_cell.angle_beta   90.00
_cell.angle_gamma   90.00
#
_symmetry.space_group_name_H-M   'P 1'
#
loop_
_entity.id
_entity.type
_entity.pdbx_description
1 polymer ?
#
loop_
_entity_poly.entity_id
_entity_poly.type
_entity_poly.pdbx_seq_one_letter_code
_entity_poly.pdbx_strand_id
1 'polypeptide(L)'
;MKDNSNKLAVLWTSGDPEVAEKMAFMYTLNAKKQGWFDEVVLIIWGPSAKLAAENTMIQEYIKKMQDAGVKTEACLYCAKMYGVDKKLADLGVDVKGMGIPLSDYLKQGWKTLSL
;
A
#
# COMPACT_ATOMS: atom_id res chain seq x y z
N MET A 1 -3.60 16.54 20.62
CA MET A 1 -3.60 15.83 19.32
C MET A 1 -3.18 14.40 19.58
N LYS A 2 -3.78 13.39 18.92
CA LYS A 2 -3.29 12.00 19.04
C LYS A 2 -1.87 11.95 18.46
N ASP A 3 -0.94 11.32 19.16
CA ASP A 3 0.40 11.07 18.64
C ASP A 3 0.31 10.04 17.51
N ASN A 4 0.55 10.47 16.28
CA ASN A 4 0.56 9.62 15.08
C ASN A 4 1.97 9.36 14.57
N SER A 5 3.01 9.70 15.35
CA SER A 5 4.40 9.49 14.96
C SER A 5 4.74 8.01 14.75
N ASN A 6 3.99 7.10 15.39
CA ASN A 6 4.13 5.65 15.27
C ASN A 6 3.20 5.01 14.22
N LYS A 7 2.79 5.79 13.21
CA LYS A 7 1.99 5.31 12.07
C LYS A 7 2.69 5.60 10.75
N LEU A 8 2.64 4.62 9.85
CA LEU A 8 3.31 4.64 8.56
C LEU A 8 2.32 4.41 7.41
N ALA A 9 2.37 5.28 6.40
CA ALA A 9 1.76 5.05 5.09
C ALA A 9 2.86 4.99 4.02
N VAL A 10 2.96 3.85 3.33
CA VAL A 10 3.88 3.65 2.21
C VAL A 10 3.10 3.81 0.91
N LEU A 11 3.35 4.90 0.20
CA LEU A 11 2.80 5.18 -1.12
C LEU A 11 3.68 4.54 -2.19
N TRP A 12 3.27 3.37 -2.67
CA TRP A 12 3.96 2.64 -3.73
C TRP A 12 3.36 2.99 -5.09
N THR A 13 4.16 3.63 -5.93
CA THR A 13 3.77 4.17 -7.24
C THR A 13 4.49 3.50 -8.41
N SER A 14 5.73 3.07 -8.20
CA SER A 14 6.55 2.46 -9.25
C SER A 14 5.94 1.17 -9.81
N GLY A 15 6.02 1.01 -11.12
CA GLY A 15 5.72 -0.24 -11.83
C GLY A 15 6.92 -1.19 -11.95
N ASP A 16 8.05 -0.84 -11.34
CA ASP A 16 9.25 -1.69 -11.29
C ASP A 16 9.10 -2.77 -10.19
N PRO A 17 9.12 -4.07 -10.55
CA PRO A 17 9.05 -5.16 -9.58
C PRO A 17 10.15 -5.12 -8.52
N GLU A 18 11.36 -4.65 -8.86
CA GLU A 18 12.45 -4.60 -7.89
C GLU A 18 12.21 -3.54 -6.81
N VAL A 19 11.61 -2.40 -7.18
CA VAL A 19 11.21 -1.37 -6.19
C VAL A 19 10.13 -1.93 -5.27
N ALA A 20 9.19 -2.70 -5.81
CA ALA A 20 8.17 -3.37 -5.01
C ALA A 20 8.80 -4.36 -4.02
N GLU A 21 9.61 -5.30 -4.48
CA GLU A 21 10.14 -6.39 -3.67
C GLU A 21 11.24 -5.95 -2.70
N LYS A 22 12.24 -5.22 -3.21
CA LYS A 22 13.48 -4.90 -2.48
C LYS A 22 13.35 -3.65 -1.62
N MET A 23 12.31 -2.83 -1.83
CA MET A 23 12.08 -1.63 -1.03
C MET A 23 10.68 -1.66 -0.41
N ALA A 24 9.63 -1.45 -1.21
CA ALA A 24 8.30 -1.18 -0.70
C ALA A 24 7.80 -2.30 0.22
N PHE A 25 7.84 -3.54 -0.24
CA PHE A 25 7.29 -4.68 0.49
C PHE A 25 8.20 -5.14 1.61
N MET A 26 9.51 -5.20 1.37
CA MET A 26 10.48 -5.58 2.40
C MET A 26 10.41 -4.65 3.61
N TYR A 27 10.37 -3.33 3.41
CA TYR A 27 10.27 -2.39 4.52
C TYR A 27 8.87 -2.40 5.15
N THR A 28 7.80 -2.35 4.35
CA THR A 28 6.41 -2.31 4.85
C THR A 28 6.07 -3.53 5.71
N LEU A 29 6.44 -4.73 5.24
CA LEU A 29 6.22 -5.96 6.00
C LEU A 29 6.97 -5.95 7.33
N ASN A 30 8.26 -5.60 7.32
CA ASN A 30 9.07 -5.62 8.53
C ASN A 30 8.69 -4.51 9.51
N ALA A 31 8.29 -3.33 9.02
CA ALA A 31 7.78 -2.25 9.85
C ALA A 31 6.63 -2.72 10.73
N LYS A 32 5.72 -3.53 10.18
CA LYS A 32 4.63 -4.13 10.93
C LYS A 32 5.08 -5.30 11.80
N LYS A 33 5.79 -6.28 11.23
CA LYS A 33 6.19 -7.52 11.94
C LYS A 33 7.10 -7.27 13.13
N GLN A 34 7.99 -6.29 13.04
CA GLN A 34 8.96 -5.96 14.08
C GLN A 34 8.44 -4.92 15.08
N GLY A 35 7.21 -4.42 14.89
CA GLY A 35 6.63 -3.39 15.76
C GLY A 35 7.36 -2.05 15.68
N TRP A 36 8.01 -1.73 14.55
CA TRP A 36 8.60 -0.41 14.34
C TRP A 36 7.53 0.67 14.17
N PHE A 37 6.35 0.26 13.69
CA PHE A 37 5.16 1.07 13.58
C PHE A 37 3.94 0.27 14.04
N ASP A 38 3.06 0.90 14.82
CA ASP A 38 1.84 0.26 15.31
C ASP A 38 0.84 0.04 14.17
N GLU A 39 0.73 1.04 13.30
CA GLU A 39 -0.16 1.04 12.15
C GLU A 39 0.63 1.25 10.87
N VAL A 40 0.49 0.30 9.93
CA VAL A 40 1.18 0.32 8.64
C VAL A 40 0.15 0.15 7.53
N VAL A 41 0.16 1.07 6.58
CA VAL A 41 -0.69 1.07 5.39
C VAL A 41 0.19 1.04 4.15
N LEU A 42 -0.04 0.08 3.27
CA LEU A 42 0.46 0.10 1.89
C LEU A 42 -0.60 0.73 0.99
N ILE A 43 -0.24 1.79 0.28
CA ILE A 43 -1.09 2.46 -0.69
C ILE A 43 -0.57 2.14 -2.09
N ILE A 44 -1.39 1.47 -2.89
CA ILE A 44 -1.14 1.15 -4.29
C ILE A 44 -1.73 2.27 -5.15
N TRP A 45 -0.88 3.07 -5.79
CA TRP A 45 -1.33 4.21 -6.58
C TRP A 45 -0.47 4.43 -7.83
N GLY A 46 -1.09 4.38 -9.02
CA GLY A 46 -0.40 4.64 -10.28
C GLY A 46 0.03 3.33 -10.96
N PRO A 47 1.16 3.28 -11.66
CA PRO A 47 1.64 2.08 -12.35
C PRO A 47 1.70 0.81 -11.49
N SER A 48 1.98 0.94 -10.19
CA SER A 48 1.94 -0.16 -9.22
C SER A 48 0.62 -0.93 -9.19
N ALA A 49 -0.52 -0.29 -9.50
CA ALA A 49 -1.83 -0.95 -9.54
C ALA A 49 -1.90 -2.05 -10.60
N LYS A 50 -1.32 -1.80 -11.79
CA LYS A 50 -1.25 -2.80 -12.86
C LYS A 50 -0.35 -3.95 -12.45
N LEU A 51 0.85 -3.63 -11.94
CA LEU A 51 1.81 -4.64 -11.47
C LEU A 51 1.21 -5.54 -10.39
N ALA A 52 0.55 -4.96 -9.39
CA ALA A 52 -0.14 -5.69 -8.32
C ALA A 52 -1.24 -6.63 -8.82
N ALA A 53 -1.94 -6.26 -9.89
CA ALA A 53 -3.04 -7.05 -10.43
C ALA A 53 -2.62 -8.15 -11.42
N GLU A 54 -1.42 -8.06 -11.98
CA GLU A 54 -0.97 -8.96 -13.06
C GLU A 54 0.16 -9.91 -12.64
N ASN A 55 0.95 -9.57 -11.61
CA ASN A 55 2.07 -10.39 -11.18
C ASN A 55 1.72 -11.24 -9.94
N THR A 56 1.75 -12.56 -10.07
CA THR A 56 1.37 -13.51 -9.00
C THR A 56 2.32 -13.46 -7.79
N MET A 57 3.62 -13.29 -8.00
CA MET A 57 4.59 -13.16 -6.89
C MET A 57 4.31 -11.91 -6.05
N ILE A 58 3.96 -10.81 -6.71
CA ILE A 58 3.54 -9.57 -6.05
C ILE A 58 2.24 -9.77 -5.27
N GLN A 59 1.27 -10.50 -5.83
CA GLN A 59 -0.01 -10.80 -5.16
C GLN A 59 0.19 -11.65 -3.91
N GLU A 60 1.04 -12.67 -3.97
CA GLU A 60 1.40 -13.50 -2.83
C GLU A 60 2.07 -12.69 -1.72
N TYR A 61 2.95 -11.75 -2.09
CA TYR A 61 3.57 -10.85 -1.11
C TYR A 61 2.54 -9.90 -0.48
N ILE A 62 1.60 -9.34 -1.26
CA ILE A 62 0.51 -8.51 -0.75
C ILE A 62 -0.30 -9.29 0.31
N LYS A 63 -0.64 -10.55 0.04
CA LYS A 63 -1.32 -11.42 1.02
C LYS A 63 -0.48 -11.63 2.28
N LYS A 64 0.81 -11.91 2.14
CA LYS A 64 1.74 -12.03 3.28
C LYS A 64 1.80 -10.77 4.15
N MET A 65 1.69 -9.58 3.54
CA MET A 65 1.60 -8.32 4.28
C MET A 65 0.25 -8.18 5.01
N GLN A 66 -0.85 -8.51 4.34
CA GLN A 66 -2.18 -8.51 4.94
C GLN A 66 -2.25 -9.46 6.15
N ASP A 67 -1.70 -10.68 6.04
CA ASP A 67 -1.62 -11.67 7.12
C ASP A 67 -0.81 -11.17 8.32
N ALA A 68 0.19 -10.30 8.08
CA ALA A 68 0.96 -9.64 9.13
C ALA A 68 0.23 -8.42 9.76
N GLY A 69 -0.95 -8.07 9.25
CA GLY A 69 -1.76 -6.94 9.72
C GLY A 69 -1.41 -5.60 9.08
N VAL A 70 -0.73 -5.60 7.93
CA VAL A 70 -0.58 -4.40 7.09
C VAL A 70 -1.92 -4.14 6.39
N LYS A 71 -2.42 -2.91 6.48
CA LYS A 71 -3.60 -2.49 5.70
C LYS A 71 -3.18 -2.23 4.27
N THR A 72 -3.99 -2.67 3.31
CA THR A 72 -3.72 -2.45 1.88
C THR A 72 -4.84 -1.65 1.26
N GLU A 73 -4.51 -0.52 0.66
CA GLU A 73 -5.45 0.40 0.01
C GLU A 73 -5.01 0.66 -1.43
N ALA A 74 -5.94 0.91 -2.34
CA ALA A 74 -5.63 1.24 -3.72
C ALA A 74 -6.46 2.40 -4.26
N CYS A 75 -5.84 3.22 -5.10
CA CYS A 75 -6.52 4.30 -5.80
C CYS A 75 -7.50 3.75 -6.86
N LEU A 76 -8.79 3.90 -6.60
CA LEU A 76 -9.88 3.47 -7.48
C LEU A 76 -9.72 4.02 -8.91
N TYR A 77 -9.38 5.29 -9.06
CA TYR A 77 -9.25 5.91 -10.38
C TYR A 77 -8.09 5.32 -11.18
N CYS A 78 -6.93 5.11 -10.56
CA CYS A 78 -5.80 4.44 -11.21
C CYS A 78 -6.13 2.99 -11.56
N ALA A 79 -6.74 2.26 -10.63
CA ALA A 79 -7.14 0.87 -10.87
C ALA A 79 -8.14 0.75 -12.03
N LYS A 80 -9.12 1.66 -12.13
CA LYS A 80 -10.06 1.73 -13.26
C LYS A 80 -9.38 2.08 -14.58
N MET A 81 -8.41 3.00 -14.59
CA MET A 81 -7.65 3.34 -15.82
C MET A 81 -6.91 2.12 -16.39
N TYR A 82 -6.48 1.19 -15.53
CA TYR A 82 -5.86 -0.07 -15.95
C TYR A 82 -6.86 -1.24 -16.10
N GLY A 83 -8.13 -1.06 -15.75
CA GLY A 83 -9.13 -2.14 -15.76
C GLY A 83 -8.89 -3.25 -14.71
N VAL A 84 -8.25 -2.92 -13.59
CA VAL A 84 -7.81 -3.89 -12.57
C VAL A 84 -8.45 -3.68 -11.19
N ASP A 85 -9.43 -2.78 -11.08
CA ASP A 85 -10.13 -2.48 -9.82
C ASP A 85 -10.74 -3.71 -9.16
N LYS A 86 -11.43 -4.56 -9.93
CA LYS A 86 -12.00 -5.82 -9.40
C LYS A 86 -10.92 -6.79 -8.94
N LYS A 87 -9.85 -6.98 -9.74
CA LYS A 87 -8.74 -7.88 -9.38
C LYS A 87 -8.07 -7.47 -8.07
N LEU A 88 -7.88 -6.16 -7.85
CA LEU A 88 -7.32 -5.65 -6.60
C LEU A 88 -8.28 -5.85 -5.42
N ALA A 89 -9.58 -5.62 -5.62
CA ALA A 89 -10.59 -5.88 -4.60
C ALA A 89 -10.66 -7.38 -4.23
N ASP A 90 -10.59 -8.28 -5.21
CA ASP A 90 -10.57 -9.74 -5.01
C ASP A 90 -9.31 -10.22 -4.25
N LEU A 91 -8.24 -9.43 -4.26
CA LEU A 91 -7.03 -9.63 -3.44
C LEU A 91 -7.18 -9.09 -2.01
N GLY A 92 -8.36 -8.61 -1.61
CA GLY A 92 -8.60 -8.04 -0.28
C GLY A 92 -8.04 -6.63 -0.10
N VAL A 93 -7.67 -5.95 -1.19
CA VAL A 93 -7.24 -4.54 -1.14
C VAL A 93 -8.46 -3.62 -1.06
N ASP A 94 -8.43 -2.63 -0.18
CA ASP A 94 -9.48 -1.61 -0.08
C ASP A 94 -9.35 -0.60 -1.23
N VAL A 95 -10.10 -0.84 -2.31
CA VAL A 95 -10.08 -0.01 -3.53
C VAL A 95 -11.08 1.15 -3.40
N LYS A 96 -10.58 2.37 -3.16
CA LYS A 96 -11.41 3.56 -2.91
C LYS A 96 -10.78 4.84 -3.49
N GLY A 97 -11.52 5.95 -3.42
CA GLY A 97 -10.97 7.27 -3.78
C GLY A 97 -9.86 7.68 -2.80
N MET A 98 -8.60 7.66 -3.23
CA MET A 98 -7.44 7.82 -2.32
C MET A 98 -6.99 9.26 -2.06
N GLY A 99 -7.56 10.26 -2.73
CA GLY A 99 -7.20 11.68 -2.54
C GLY A 99 -7.38 12.17 -1.11
N ILE A 100 -8.56 11.94 -0.51
CA ILE A 100 -8.84 12.32 0.88
C ILE A 100 -8.04 11.47 1.88
N PRO A 101 -8.03 10.12 1.80
CA PRO A 101 -7.22 9.29 2.70
C PRO A 101 -5.75 9.69 2.78
N LEU A 102 -5.08 9.90 1.64
CA LEU A 102 -3.67 10.32 1.63
C LEU A 102 -3.49 11.72 2.24
N SER A 103 -4.39 12.65 1.90
CA SER A 103 -4.38 14.00 2.48
C SER A 103 -4.53 13.97 4.01
N ASP A 104 -5.36 13.06 4.51
CA ASP A 104 -5.60 12.89 5.94
C ASP A 104 -4.40 12.27 6.64
N TYR A 105 -3.73 11.25 6.07
CA TYR A 105 -2.48 10.72 6.63
C TYR A 105 -1.43 11.83 6.80
N LEU A 106 -1.23 12.64 5.76
CA LEU A 106 -0.28 13.76 5.79
C LEU A 106 -0.66 14.82 6.83
N LYS A 107 -1.92 15.30 6.82
CA LYS A 107 -2.41 16.34 7.74
C LYS A 107 -2.44 15.89 9.19
N GLN A 108 -2.66 14.60 9.43
CA GLN A 108 -2.65 14.01 10.77
C GLN A 108 -1.24 13.68 11.27
N GLY A 109 -0.19 13.95 10.48
CA GLY A 109 1.20 13.80 10.89
C GLY A 109 1.70 12.36 10.87
N TRP A 110 1.07 11.48 10.08
CA TRP A 110 1.63 10.15 9.84
C TRP A 110 2.98 10.25 9.14
N LYS A 111 3.85 9.28 9.37
CA LYS A 111 5.04 9.13 8.54
C LYS A 111 4.62 8.60 7.18
N THR A 112 5.09 9.24 6.12
CA THR A 112 4.79 8.85 4.75
C THR A 112 6.06 8.60 3.97
N LEU A 113 6.12 7.49 3.24
CA LEU A 113 7.21 7.16 2.34
C LEU A 113 6.66 6.98 0.93
N SER A 114 7.21 7.70 -0.05
CA SER A 114 6.79 7.63 -1.46
C SER A 114 7.84 6.92 -2.31
N LEU A 115 7.43 5.91 -3.06
CA LEU A 115 8.29 4.97 -3.80
C LEU A 115 7.82 4.75 -5.23
#